data_AF-A0A941ZZH3-F1
#
_entry.id   AF-A0A941ZZH3-F1
#
_cell.length_a   1.000
_cell.length_b   1.000
_cell.length_c   1.000
_cell.angle_alpha   90.00
_cell.angle_beta   90.00
_cell.angle_gamma   90.00
#
_symmetry.space_group_name_H-M   'P 1'
#
loop_
_entity.id
_entity.type
_entity.pdbx_description
1 polymer ?
#
loop_
_entity_poly.entity_id
_entity_poly.type
_entity_poly.pdbx_seq_one_letter_code
_entity_poly.pdbx_strand_id
1 'polypeptide(L)'
;LALKGRVAMEMRRVDEAIADFEAALKLDPHHQKARADLGMAWVIQGDYARARTMFSQLIEETPEGQAYYGRALANHGLRNKAEALADIENAIRLTPDNPMLSEWRNRIKAMP
;
A
#
# COMPACT_ATOMS: atom_id res chain seq x y z
N LEU A 1 25.07 -3.42 14.87
CA LEU A 1 25.39 -2.20 14.10
C LEU A 1 24.89 -2.28 12.64
N ALA A 2 25.14 -3.39 11.92
CA ALA A 2 24.68 -3.59 10.54
C ALA A 2 23.14 -3.56 10.34
N LEU A 3 22.34 -4.06 11.29
CA LEU A 3 20.87 -4.03 11.20
C LEU A 3 20.32 -2.59 11.25
N LYS A 4 20.86 -1.74 12.14
CA LYS A 4 20.49 -0.31 12.21
C LYS A 4 20.88 0.43 10.93
N GLY A 5 22.07 0.15 10.38
CA GLY A 5 22.52 0.71 9.11
C GLY A 5 21.62 0.31 7.94
N ARG A 6 21.20 -0.96 7.86
CA ARG A 6 20.30 -1.43 6.79
C ARG A 6 18.92 -0.77 6.87
N VAL A 7 18.33 -0.69 8.06
CA VAL A 7 17.03 -0.02 8.26
C VAL A 7 17.12 1.47 7.89
N ALA A 8 18.20 2.16 8.30
CA ALA A 8 18.40 3.56 7.93
C ALA A 8 18.57 3.76 6.42
N MET A 9 19.30 2.86 5.75
CA MET A 9 19.47 2.91 4.29
C MET A 9 18.15 2.64 3.55
N GLU A 10 17.35 1.66 3.99
CA GLU A 10 16.04 1.40 3.40
C GLU A 10 15.08 2.58 3.60
N MET A 11 15.04 3.17 4.80
CA MET A 11 14.22 4.37 5.03
C MET A 11 14.64 5.54 4.14
N ARG A 12 15.96 5.79 4.02
CA ARG A 12 16.47 6.84 3.12
C ARG A 12 16.06 6.62 1.67
N ARG A 13 16.09 5.38 1.20
CA ARG A 13 15.63 5.03 -0.16
C ARG A 13 14.13 5.20 -0.34
N VAL A 14 13.34 4.95 0.71
CA VAL A 14 11.89 5.18 0.70
C VAL A 14 11.57 6.68 0.64
N ASP A 15 12.28 7.50 1.43
CA ASP A 15 12.12 8.96 1.40
C ASP A 15 12.48 9.55 0.02
N GLU A 16 13.59 9.08 -0.58
CA GLU A 16 13.99 9.47 -1.95
C GLU A 16 12.92 9.05 -2.98
N ALA A 17 12.40 7.82 -2.89
CA ALA A 17 11.36 7.34 -3.81
C ALA A 17 10.06 8.15 -3.70
N ILE A 18 9.67 8.54 -2.49
CA ILE A 18 8.50 9.40 -2.27
C ILE A 18 8.68 10.75 -2.93
N ALA A 19 9.84 11.38 -2.76
CA ALA A 19 10.13 12.66 -3.38
C ALA A 19 10.06 12.58 -4.92
N ASP A 20 10.59 11.49 -5.51
CA ASP A 20 10.53 11.25 -6.94
C ASP A 20 9.10 11.04 -7.45
N PHE A 21 8.28 10.23 -6.74
CA PHE A 21 6.89 10.04 -7.12
C PHE A 21 6.06 11.31 -6.95
N GLU A 22 6.26 12.08 -5.88
CA GLU A 22 5.61 13.38 -5.70
C GLU A 22 5.99 14.36 -6.81
N ALA A 23 7.25 14.37 -7.24
CA ALA A 23 7.69 15.18 -8.38
C ALA A 23 7.03 14.71 -9.70
N ALA A 24 6.95 13.41 -9.93
CA ALA A 24 6.26 12.86 -11.10
C ALA A 24 4.78 13.23 -11.12
N LEU A 25 4.09 13.19 -9.97
CA LEU A 25 2.68 13.54 -9.85
C LEU A 25 2.41 15.05 -9.94
N LYS A 26 3.43 15.91 -9.75
CA LYS A 26 3.30 17.33 -10.11
C LYS A 26 3.24 17.55 -11.63
N LEU A 27 3.85 16.65 -12.41
CA LEU A 27 3.85 16.70 -13.88
C LEU A 27 2.61 16.03 -14.45
N ASP A 28 2.22 14.88 -13.91
CA ASP A 28 0.99 14.16 -14.25
C ASP A 28 0.25 13.69 -12.99
N PRO A 29 -0.71 14.48 -12.48
CA PRO A 29 -1.47 14.14 -11.29
C PRO A 29 -2.30 12.86 -11.39
N HIS A 30 -2.60 12.39 -12.61
CA HIS A 30 -3.46 11.23 -12.85
C HIS A 30 -2.68 9.97 -13.21
N HIS A 31 -1.34 10.00 -13.13
CA HIS A 31 -0.51 8.83 -13.38
C HIS A 31 -0.78 7.73 -12.34
N GLN A 32 -1.68 6.80 -12.66
CA GLN A 32 -2.18 5.79 -11.72
C GLN A 32 -1.06 4.96 -11.06
N LYS A 33 -0.09 4.48 -11.86
CA LYS A 33 1.04 3.71 -11.33
C LYS A 33 1.90 4.51 -10.35
N ALA A 34 2.23 5.77 -10.64
CA ALA A 34 3.00 6.62 -9.72
C ALA A 34 2.23 6.89 -8.42
N ARG A 35 0.89 7.06 -8.48
CA ARG A 35 0.03 7.17 -7.28
C ARG A 35 0.03 5.88 -6.46
N ALA A 36 -0.06 4.73 -7.11
CA ALA A 36 -0.03 3.43 -6.44
C ALA A 36 1.33 3.15 -5.79
N ASP A 37 2.42 3.47 -6.50
CA ASP A 37 3.79 3.32 -6.00
C ASP A 37 4.06 4.28 -4.83
N LEU A 38 3.58 5.54 -4.89
CA LEU A 38 3.63 6.50 -3.77
C LEU A 38 2.83 6.01 -2.56
N GLY A 39 1.60 5.53 -2.78
CA GLY A 39 0.78 4.93 -1.73
C GLY A 39 1.48 3.76 -1.03
N MET A 40 2.18 2.91 -1.79
CA MET A 40 2.96 1.80 -1.24
C MET A 40 4.17 2.29 -0.45
N ALA A 41 4.88 3.31 -0.95
CA ALA A 41 6.00 3.91 -0.24
C ALA A 41 5.57 4.47 1.12
N TRP A 42 4.39 5.11 1.19
CA TRP A 42 3.78 5.52 2.46
C TRP A 42 3.43 4.36 3.38
N VAL A 43 2.95 3.23 2.87
CA VAL A 43 2.77 2.00 3.68
C VAL A 43 4.10 1.56 4.29
N ILE A 44 5.19 1.55 3.52
CA ILE A 44 6.52 1.14 3.99
C ILE A 44 7.05 2.12 5.05
N GLN A 45 6.84 3.42 4.86
CA GLN A 45 7.19 4.46 5.83
C GLN A 45 6.31 4.46 7.09
N GLY A 46 5.18 3.75 7.06
CA GLY A 46 4.21 3.70 8.16
C GLY A 46 3.17 4.82 8.14
N ASP A 47 3.12 5.63 7.08
CA ASP A 47 2.08 6.64 6.87
C ASP A 47 0.83 6.02 6.23
N TYR A 48 0.20 5.15 7.01
CA TYR A 48 -0.95 4.39 6.56
C TYR A 48 -2.17 5.28 6.26
N ALA A 49 -2.27 6.46 6.89
CA ALA A 49 -3.39 7.37 6.68
C ALA A 49 -3.33 7.98 5.26
N ARG A 50 -2.17 8.49 4.83
CA ARG A 50 -1.99 9.00 3.46
C ARG A 50 -2.13 7.87 2.44
N ALA A 51 -1.54 6.71 2.70
CA ALA A 51 -1.68 5.53 1.85
C ALA A 51 -3.15 5.14 1.64
N ARG A 52 -3.93 5.03 2.72
CA ARG A 52 -5.35 4.67 2.65
C ARG A 52 -6.14 5.65 1.78
N THR A 53 -5.92 6.96 1.95
CA THR A 53 -6.60 7.99 1.14
C THR A 53 -6.26 7.85 -0.34
N MET A 54 -4.98 7.69 -0.68
CA MET A 54 -4.54 7.53 -2.06
C MET A 54 -5.15 6.29 -2.72
N PHE A 55 -5.12 5.14 -2.03
CA PHE A 55 -5.71 3.92 -2.56
C PHE A 55 -7.24 3.99 -2.65
N SER A 56 -7.93 4.69 -1.74
CA SER A 56 -9.37 4.91 -1.88
C SER A 56 -9.71 5.69 -3.14
N GLN A 57 -8.96 6.75 -3.47
CA GLN A 57 -9.16 7.49 -4.71
C GLN A 57 -8.89 6.62 -5.95
N LEU A 58 -7.81 5.82 -5.93
CA LEU A 58 -7.54 4.89 -7.03
C LEU A 58 -8.66 3.87 -7.21
N ILE A 59 -9.24 3.35 -6.12
CA ILE A 59 -10.39 2.43 -6.17
C ILE A 59 -11.63 3.11 -6.74
N GLU A 60 -11.89 4.37 -6.38
CA GLU A 60 -13.02 5.15 -6.91
C GLU A 60 -12.87 5.40 -8.42
N GLU A 61 -11.65 5.65 -8.90
CA GLU A 61 -11.37 5.90 -10.31
C GLU A 61 -11.29 4.61 -11.15
N THR A 62 -10.59 3.59 -10.66
CA THR A 62 -10.40 2.31 -11.34
C THR A 62 -10.25 1.19 -10.30
N PRO A 63 -11.32 0.41 -10.05
CA PRO A 63 -11.31 -0.67 -9.07
C PRO A 63 -10.41 -1.85 -9.50
N GLU A 64 -9.13 -1.80 -9.13
CA GLU A 64 -8.15 -2.85 -9.44
C GLU A 64 -7.66 -3.59 -8.20
N GLY A 65 -7.27 -4.86 -8.38
CA GLY A 65 -6.77 -5.70 -7.29
C GLY A 65 -5.57 -5.10 -6.56
N GLN A 66 -4.67 -4.41 -7.28
CA GLN A 66 -3.52 -3.72 -6.67
C GLN A 66 -3.94 -2.59 -5.72
N ALA A 67 -4.96 -1.80 -6.08
CA ALA A 67 -5.43 -0.69 -5.25
C ALA A 67 -6.11 -1.21 -3.98
N TYR A 68 -6.93 -2.25 -4.09
CA TYR A 68 -7.51 -2.95 -2.93
C TYR A 68 -6.42 -3.56 -2.03
N TYR A 69 -5.41 -4.20 -2.61
CA TYR A 69 -4.29 -4.74 -1.85
C TYR A 69 -3.55 -3.64 -1.08
N GLY A 70 -3.21 -2.53 -1.74
CA GLY A 70 -2.57 -1.38 -1.09
C GLY A 70 -3.39 -0.82 0.06
N ARG A 71 -4.72 -0.67 -0.11
CA ARG A 71 -5.61 -0.20 0.96
C ARG A 71 -5.74 -1.22 2.10
N ALA A 72 -5.73 -2.52 1.79
CA ALA A 72 -5.71 -3.58 2.80
C ALA A 72 -4.47 -3.48 3.70
N LEU A 73 -3.29 -3.25 3.12
CA LEU A 73 -2.05 -3.06 3.89
C LEU A 73 -2.11 -1.82 4.78
N ALA A 74 -2.62 -0.70 4.24
CA ALA A 74 -2.80 0.52 5.00
C ALA A 74 -3.78 0.32 6.18
N ASN A 75 -4.93 -0.32 5.93
CA ASN A 75 -5.91 -0.63 6.98
C ASN A 75 -5.36 -1.61 8.02
N HIS A 76 -4.56 -2.61 7.61
CA HIS A 76 -3.84 -3.49 8.53
C HIS A 76 -2.88 -2.68 9.43
N GLY A 77 -2.10 -1.74 8.87
CA GLY A 77 -1.22 -0.84 9.62
C GLY A 77 -1.97 0.07 10.60
N LEU A 78 -3.17 0.54 10.22
CA LEU A 78 -4.08 1.30 11.08
C LEU A 78 -4.84 0.46 12.11
N ARG A 79 -4.66 -0.86 12.12
CA ARG A 79 -5.40 -1.83 12.93
C ARG A 79 -6.91 -1.90 12.64
N ASN A 80 -7.33 -1.47 11.46
CA ASN A 80 -8.70 -1.57 10.95
C ASN A 80 -8.92 -2.95 10.33
N LYS A 81 -9.03 -3.98 11.18
CA LYS A 81 -9.04 -5.39 10.76
C LYS A 81 -10.18 -5.73 9.79
N ALA A 82 -11.38 -5.21 10.03
CA ALA A 82 -12.55 -5.52 9.22
C ALA A 82 -12.41 -4.98 7.80
N GLU A 83 -11.97 -3.72 7.67
CA GLU A 83 -11.74 -3.04 6.40
C GLU A 83 -10.57 -3.68 5.65
N ALA A 84 -9.48 -4.03 6.35
CA ALA A 84 -8.36 -4.75 5.75
C ALA A 84 -8.78 -6.11 5.17
N LEU A 85 -9.66 -6.84 5.89
CA LEU A 85 -10.16 -8.14 5.44
C LEU A 85 -11.07 -8.00 4.22
N ALA A 86 -11.96 -7.01 4.21
CA ALA A 86 -12.82 -6.73 3.05
C ALA A 86 -11.99 -6.34 1.82
N ASP A 87 -10.96 -5.52 2.00
CA ASP A 87 -10.08 -5.08 0.91
C ASP A 87 -9.24 -6.24 0.35
N ILE A 88 -8.63 -7.08 1.21
CA ILE A 88 -7.83 -8.22 0.72
C ILE A 88 -8.71 -9.27 0.01
N GLU A 89 -9.96 -9.46 0.42
CA GLU A 89 -10.90 -10.34 -0.26
C GLU A 89 -11.28 -9.81 -1.65
N ASN A 90 -11.46 -8.49 -1.79
CA ASN A 90 -11.64 -7.87 -3.11
C ASN A 90 -10.39 -8.00 -3.99
N ALA A 91 -9.20 -7.83 -3.43
CA ALA A 91 -7.94 -8.03 -4.14
C ALA A 91 -7.82 -9.48 -4.66
N ILE A 92 -8.13 -10.49 -3.83
CA ILE A 92 -8.13 -11.91 -4.24
C ILE A 92 -9.14 -12.14 -5.36
N ARG A 93 -10.36 -11.57 -5.25
CA ARG A 93 -11.39 -11.73 -6.28
C ARG A 93 -10.96 -11.19 -7.64
N LEU A 94 -10.23 -10.07 -7.66
CA LEU A 94 -9.76 -9.42 -8.88
C LEU A 94 -8.42 -9.97 -9.39
N THR A 95 -7.65 -10.65 -8.54
CA THR A 95 -6.33 -11.21 -8.87
C THR A 95 -6.16 -12.59 -8.21
N PRO A 96 -6.94 -13.61 -8.65
CA PRO A 96 -7.04 -14.89 -7.96
C PRO A 96 -5.74 -15.71 -7.96
N ASP A 97 -4.86 -15.47 -8.94
CA ASP A 97 -3.61 -16.22 -9.12
C ASP A 97 -2.42 -15.67 -8.31
N ASN A 98 -2.69 -14.75 -7.38
CA ASN A 98 -1.65 -14.19 -6.52
C ASN A 98 -1.69 -14.82 -5.11
N PRO A 99 -0.85 -15.82 -4.82
CA PRO A 99 -0.86 -16.53 -3.53
C PRO A 99 -0.51 -15.64 -2.34
N MET A 100 0.27 -14.57 -2.57
CA MET A 100 0.64 -13.59 -1.54
C MET A 100 -0.61 -12.93 -0.92
N LEU A 101 -1.69 -12.75 -1.69
CA LEU A 101 -2.93 -12.15 -1.18
C LEU A 101 -3.61 -13.06 -0.15
N SER A 102 -3.53 -14.38 -0.36
CA SER A 102 -4.05 -15.37 0.61
C SER A 102 -3.24 -15.38 1.90
N GLU A 103 -1.92 -15.20 1.83
CA GLU A 103 -1.06 -15.06 3.00
C GLU A 103 -1.42 -13.80 3.82
N TRP A 104 -1.59 -12.66 3.15
CA TRP A 104 -2.03 -11.42 3.79
C TRP A 104 -3.41 -11.55 4.43
N ARG A 105 -4.36 -12.22 3.78
CA ARG A 105 -5.67 -12.51 4.37
C ARG A 105 -5.53 -13.29 5.68
N ASN A 106 -4.70 -14.33 5.71
CA ASN A 106 -4.47 -15.12 6.92
C ASN A 106 -3.80 -14.29 8.02
N ARG A 107 -2.83 -13.44 7.67
CA ARG A 107 -2.18 -12.51 8.59
C ARG A 107 -3.18 -11.51 9.20
N ILE A 108 -4.03 -10.91 8.37
CA ILE A 108 -5.08 -9.98 8.83
C ILE A 108 -6.06 -10.69 9.77
N LYS A 109 -6.49 -11.92 9.44
CA LYS A 109 -7.37 -12.73 10.31
C LYS A 109 -6.76 -13.02 11.67
N ALA A 110 -5.45 -13.23 11.73
CA ALA A 110 -4.70 -13.54 12.95
C ALA A 110 -4.41 -12.32 13.85
N MET A 111 -4.77 -11.09 13.44
CA MET A 111 -4.66 -9.93 14.31
C MET A 111 -5.50 -10.09 15.59
N PRO A 112 -4.96 -9.75 16.77
CA PRO A 112 -5.69 -9.78 18.03
C PRO A 112 -6.78 -8.70 18.08
#